data_AF-I4Y8N6-F1
#
_entry.id   AF-I4Y8N6-F1
#
_cell.length_a   1.000
_cell.length_b   1.000
_cell.length_c   1.000
_cell.angle_alpha   90.00
_cell.angle_beta   90.00
_cell.angle_gamma   90.00
#
_symmetry.space_group_name_H-M   'P 1'
#
loop_
_entity.id
_entity.type
_entity.pdbx_description
1 polymer ?
#
loop_
_entity_poly.entity_id
_entity_poly.type
_entity_poly.pdbx_seq_one_letter_code
_entity_poly.pdbx_strand_id
1 'polypeptide(L)'
;MNTNKKVKQARVYLNDLNSKPLLVEVTKSYIGLDLIKYALSTRNLIIENPKNKINLIEFNNNCFRFIRNFENLFDQITNWYDDNNYFLVNSKKNYLKDSLSVSKSINVSIFHHKEVLFQLDSRKWVKRFLILENNNLFISKSDKHKDKQFLCNLLSYDVYSFKELYPNCPKPARILDDTLYGHLFLIKSQDNHSLFEKSEDIQHLFAANDSNESKEWIKAITQARTNAIINEKPWLFKNPIKNQDSSPEFKTKLTPTKSISRSNSQGKTMSRSNSLFKPRDNQQTLINLKDESIFTQGSLLARRESERAPSFLKHDPSLKASKSNVTRKRSGTLNLTHSSKSR
;
A
#
# COMPACT_ATOMS: atom_id res chain seq x y z
N MET A 1 -24.37 -10.93 -36.94
CA MET A 1 -22.95 -11.34 -36.96
C MET A 1 -22.49 -11.53 -35.54
N ASN A 2 -22.26 -12.77 -35.11
CA ASN A 2 -21.75 -13.08 -33.77
C ASN A 2 -20.25 -12.75 -33.75
N THR A 3 -19.89 -11.56 -33.30
CA THR A 3 -18.50 -11.22 -33.03
C THR A 3 -18.06 -12.06 -31.84
N ASN A 4 -17.25 -13.10 -32.08
CA ASN A 4 -16.65 -13.90 -31.01
C ASN A 4 -15.94 -12.96 -30.03
N LYS A 5 -16.55 -12.74 -28.88
CA LYS A 5 -16.02 -11.87 -27.84
C LYS A 5 -14.75 -12.54 -27.35
N LYS A 6 -13.59 -11.90 -27.54
CA LYS A 6 -12.33 -12.42 -27.00
C LYS A 6 -12.44 -12.41 -25.47
N VAL A 7 -12.32 -13.59 -24.87
CA VAL A 7 -12.37 -13.82 -23.42
C VAL A 7 -11.07 -14.49 -22.98
N LYS A 8 -10.62 -14.16 -21.78
CA LYS A 8 -9.54 -14.83 -21.05
C LYS A 8 -10.11 -15.37 -19.73
N GLN A 9 -9.56 -16.47 -19.23
CA GLN A 9 -9.91 -16.97 -17.90
C GLN A 9 -8.85 -16.57 -16.89
N ALA A 10 -9.27 -16.13 -15.71
CA ALA A 10 -8.40 -15.79 -14.61
C ALA A 10 -8.76 -16.58 -13.35
N ARG A 11 -7.74 -17.01 -12.60
CA ARG A 11 -7.91 -17.58 -11.26
C ARG A 11 -8.01 -16.46 -10.25
N VAL A 12 -9.05 -16.50 -9.42
CA VAL A 12 -9.36 -15.46 -8.44
C VAL A 12 -9.62 -16.09 -7.08
N TYR A 13 -8.75 -15.80 -6.13
CA TYR A 13 -8.87 -16.20 -4.75
C TYR A 13 -9.63 -15.15 -3.95
N LEU A 14 -10.45 -15.59 -2.99
CA LEU A 14 -11.17 -14.70 -2.07
C LEU A 14 -10.63 -14.87 -0.65
N ASN A 15 -10.37 -13.77 0.04
CA ASN A 15 -9.86 -13.67 1.41
C ASN A 15 -8.39 -14.11 1.56
N ASP A 16 -8.07 -15.35 1.16
CA ASP A 16 -6.75 -15.97 1.24
C ASP A 16 -6.52 -17.01 0.14
N LEU A 17 -5.28 -17.50 0.06
CA LEU A 17 -4.84 -18.45 -0.96
C LEU A 17 -5.16 -19.92 -0.63
N ASN A 18 -5.72 -20.19 0.56
CA ASN A 18 -6.14 -21.53 0.96
C ASN A 18 -7.54 -21.86 0.42
N SER A 19 -8.31 -20.84 0.05
CA SER A 19 -9.59 -20.99 -0.63
C SER A 19 -9.45 -21.60 -2.02
N LYS A 20 -10.47 -22.33 -2.48
CA LYS A 20 -10.55 -22.78 -3.87
C LYS A 20 -10.71 -21.54 -4.79
N PRO A 21 -9.89 -21.39 -5.85
CA PRO A 21 -10.02 -20.25 -6.74
C PRO A 21 -11.32 -20.32 -7.54
N LEU A 22 -11.90 -19.15 -7.79
CA LEU A 22 -12.93 -18.92 -8.79
C LEU A 22 -12.26 -18.80 -10.17
N LEU A 23 -12.88 -19.39 -11.18
CA LEU A 23 -12.50 -19.15 -12.58
C LEU A 23 -13.42 -18.07 -13.13
N VAL A 24 -12.85 -16.92 -13.46
CA VAL A 24 -13.59 -15.75 -13.93
C VAL A 24 -13.25 -15.48 -15.38
N GLU A 25 -14.28 -15.30 -16.20
CA GLU A 25 -14.14 -14.86 -17.58
C GLU A 25 -13.95 -13.34 -17.65
N VAL A 26 -12.78 -12.95 -18.15
CA VAL A 26 -12.35 -11.56 -18.30
C VAL A 26 -12.43 -11.19 -19.77
N THR A 27 -13.19 -10.15 -20.07
CA THR A 27 -13.34 -9.61 -21.44
C THR A 27 -12.55 -8.32 -21.60
N LYS A 28 -12.35 -7.84 -22.84
CA LYS A 28 -11.55 -6.63 -23.10
C LYS A 28 -11.98 -5.35 -22.37
N SER A 29 -13.22 -5.26 -21.92
CA SER A 29 -13.73 -4.08 -21.18
C SER A 29 -13.69 -4.27 -19.66
N TYR A 30 -13.22 -5.42 -19.18
CA TYR A 30 -13.31 -5.81 -17.78
C TYR A 30 -12.19 -5.15 -16.98
N ILE A 31 -12.57 -4.30 -16.02
CA ILE A 31 -11.62 -3.54 -15.19
C ILE A 31 -11.53 -4.12 -13.77
N GLY A 32 -10.54 -3.67 -13.01
CA GLY A 32 -10.33 -4.08 -11.61
C GLY A 32 -11.60 -3.95 -10.75
N LEU A 33 -12.37 -2.87 -10.94
CA LEU A 33 -13.62 -2.63 -10.21
C LEU A 33 -14.68 -3.69 -10.51
N ASP A 34 -14.76 -4.20 -11.74
CA ASP A 34 -15.74 -5.22 -12.11
C ASP A 34 -15.45 -6.53 -11.38
N LEU A 35 -14.16 -6.88 -11.24
CA LEU A 35 -13.76 -8.08 -10.49
C LEU A 35 -14.07 -7.95 -9.00
N ILE A 36 -13.87 -6.76 -8.42
CA ILE A 36 -14.24 -6.47 -7.03
C ILE A 36 -15.76 -6.60 -6.85
N LYS A 37 -16.56 -6.05 -7.76
CA LYS A 37 -18.04 -6.16 -7.73
C LYS A 37 -18.49 -7.61 -7.85
N TYR A 38 -17.86 -8.38 -8.74
CA TYR A 38 -18.12 -9.80 -8.88
C TYR A 38 -17.79 -10.57 -7.59
N ALA A 39 -16.61 -10.34 -7.00
CA ALA A 39 -16.23 -10.97 -5.73
C ALA A 39 -17.24 -10.68 -4.61
N LEU A 40 -17.72 -9.44 -4.51
CA LEU A 40 -18.75 -9.05 -3.55
C LEU A 40 -20.09 -9.75 -3.79
N SER A 41 -20.48 -9.98 -5.05
CA SER A 41 -21.76 -10.62 -5.38
C SER A 41 -21.79 -12.12 -5.05
N THR A 42 -20.63 -12.78 -4.96
CA THR A 42 -20.53 -14.21 -4.58
C THR A 42 -20.97 -14.50 -3.16
N ARG A 43 -21.00 -13.48 -2.28
CA ARG A 43 -21.20 -13.63 -0.81
C ARG A 43 -20.16 -14.50 -0.09
N ASN A 44 -19.06 -14.85 -0.76
CA ASN A 44 -17.95 -15.62 -0.18
C ASN A 44 -16.78 -14.72 0.27
N LEU A 45 -16.79 -13.43 -0.10
CA LEU A 45 -15.82 -12.45 0.37
C LEU A 45 -16.17 -12.02 1.80
N ILE A 46 -15.25 -12.23 2.72
CA ILE A 46 -15.36 -11.87 4.14
C ILE A 46 -14.84 -10.44 4.30
N ILE A 47 -15.67 -9.58 4.89
CA ILE A 47 -15.31 -8.20 5.22
C ILE A 47 -15.13 -8.12 6.73
N GLU A 48 -13.89 -8.33 7.20
CA GLU A 48 -13.56 -8.32 8.63
C GLU A 48 -13.77 -6.93 9.26
N ASN A 49 -13.40 -5.88 8.52
CA ASN A 49 -13.55 -4.50 8.95
C ASN A 49 -14.18 -3.67 7.82
N PRO A 50 -15.43 -3.19 7.98
CA PRO A 50 -16.12 -2.38 6.97
C PRO A 50 -15.41 -1.06 6.62
N LYS A 51 -14.49 -0.58 7.47
CA LYS A 51 -13.68 0.61 7.19
C LYS A 51 -12.53 0.35 6.20
N ASN A 52 -12.14 -0.92 6.01
CA ASN A 52 -11.12 -1.27 5.04
C ASN A 52 -11.71 -1.25 3.63
N LYS A 53 -10.96 -0.70 2.68
CA LYS A 53 -11.28 -0.85 1.26
C LYS A 53 -11.04 -2.30 0.84
N ILE A 54 -11.81 -2.79 -0.11
CA ILE A 54 -11.53 -4.06 -0.78
C ILE A 54 -10.29 -3.89 -1.65
N ASN A 55 -9.35 -4.81 -1.51
CA ASN A 55 -8.14 -4.87 -2.30
C ASN A 55 -8.34 -5.85 -3.44
N LEU A 56 -7.87 -5.49 -4.63
CA LEU A 56 -7.55 -6.41 -5.69
C LEU A 56 -6.03 -6.48 -5.81
N ILE A 57 -5.48 -7.68 -5.70
CA ILE A 57 -4.04 -7.91 -5.71
C ILE A 57 -3.74 -8.87 -6.86
N GLU A 58 -2.78 -8.51 -7.70
CA GLU A 58 -2.18 -9.42 -8.66
C GLU A 58 -0.98 -10.10 -8.01
N PHE A 59 -0.91 -11.42 -8.12
CA PHE A 59 0.28 -12.19 -7.83
C PHE A 59 0.92 -12.59 -9.15
N ASN A 60 2.18 -12.18 -9.30
CA ASN A 60 3.01 -12.54 -10.43
C ASN A 60 4.26 -13.28 -9.94
N ASN A 61 4.30 -14.61 -10.09
CA ASN A 61 5.35 -15.44 -9.47
C ASN A 61 5.52 -15.17 -7.95
N ASN A 62 6.72 -14.77 -7.52
CA ASN A 62 7.06 -14.52 -6.11
C ASN A 62 6.82 -13.07 -5.67
N CYS A 63 6.21 -12.25 -6.52
CA CYS A 63 5.91 -10.87 -6.22
C CYS A 63 4.43 -10.55 -6.43
N PHE A 64 3.98 -9.45 -5.85
CA PHE A 64 2.59 -9.02 -5.93
C PHE A 64 2.47 -7.51 -5.98
N ARG A 65 1.37 -7.01 -6.52
CA ARG A 65 1.02 -5.60 -6.49
C ARG A 65 -0.48 -5.39 -6.30
N PHE A 66 -0.84 -4.22 -5.81
CA PHE A 66 -2.23 -3.82 -5.71
C PHE A 66 -2.70 -3.23 -7.04
N ILE A 67 -3.82 -3.73 -7.53
CA ILE A 67 -4.44 -3.29 -8.78
C ILE A 67 -5.36 -2.10 -8.50
N ARG A 68 -5.27 -1.07 -9.35
CA ARG A 68 -6.18 0.07 -9.30
C ARG A 68 -7.54 -0.31 -9.90
N ASN A 69 -8.60 0.29 -9.40
CA ASN A 69 -9.98 -0.03 -9.80
C ASN A 69 -10.26 0.16 -11.31
N PHE A 70 -9.49 1.00 -11.99
CA PHE A 70 -9.67 1.35 -13.40
C PHE A 70 -8.71 0.61 -14.34
N GLU A 71 -7.84 -0.26 -13.83
CA GLU A 71 -6.92 -1.01 -14.67
C GLU A 71 -7.67 -2.09 -15.46
N ASN A 72 -7.29 -2.26 -16.73
CA ASN A 72 -7.84 -3.27 -17.62
C ASN A 72 -7.23 -4.64 -17.30
N LEU A 73 -8.06 -5.58 -16.83
CA LEU A 73 -7.57 -6.90 -16.45
C LEU A 73 -7.27 -7.79 -17.65
N PHE A 74 -7.93 -7.57 -18.79
CA PHE A 74 -7.67 -8.34 -20.00
C PHE A 74 -6.27 -8.09 -20.53
N ASP A 75 -5.85 -6.82 -20.58
CA ASP A 75 -4.50 -6.45 -20.99
C ASP A 75 -3.46 -7.01 -20.00
N GLN A 76 -3.77 -6.93 -18.69
CA GLN A 76 -2.91 -7.48 -17.66
C GLN A 76 -2.66 -8.98 -17.83
N ILE A 77 -3.74 -9.77 -17.97
CA ILE A 77 -3.65 -11.23 -18.17
C ILE A 77 -2.94 -11.57 -19.49
N THR A 78 -3.12 -10.74 -20.52
CA THR A 78 -2.47 -10.95 -21.82
C THR A 78 -0.94 -10.77 -21.73
N ASN A 79 -0.47 -9.95 -20.79
CA ASN A 79 0.95 -9.67 -20.60
C ASN A 79 1.60 -10.56 -19.54
N TRP A 80 0.85 -11.48 -18.93
CA TRP A 80 1.42 -12.51 -18.06
C TRP A 80 2.38 -13.41 -18.84
N TYR A 81 3.56 -13.62 -18.25
CA TYR A 81 4.58 -14.50 -18.82
C TYR A 81 4.27 -15.98 -18.56
N ASP A 82 3.64 -16.27 -17.42
CA ASP A 82 3.28 -17.62 -16.99
C ASP A 82 1.78 -17.72 -16.67
N ASP A 83 1.25 -18.94 -16.74
CA ASP A 83 -0.14 -19.25 -16.39
C ASP A 83 -0.34 -19.42 -14.87
N ASN A 84 0.75 -19.36 -14.09
CA ASN A 84 0.73 -19.52 -12.63
C ASN A 84 0.29 -18.26 -11.89
N ASN A 85 0.13 -17.15 -12.60
CA ASN A 85 -0.38 -15.89 -12.09
C ASN A 85 -1.88 -15.97 -11.72
N TYR A 86 -2.28 -15.17 -10.72
CA TYR A 86 -3.65 -15.13 -10.21
C TYR A 86 -3.96 -13.81 -9.52
N PHE A 87 -5.26 -13.56 -9.30
CA PHE A 87 -5.73 -12.45 -8.49
C PHE A 87 -6.17 -12.91 -7.09
N LEU A 88 -6.05 -12.01 -6.12
CA LEU A 88 -6.60 -12.15 -4.77
C LEU A 88 -7.47 -10.94 -4.45
N VAL A 89 -8.69 -11.18 -3.99
CA VAL A 89 -9.59 -10.16 -3.46
C VAL A 89 -9.75 -10.34 -1.95
N ASN A 90 -9.46 -9.31 -1.16
CA ASN A 90 -9.61 -9.37 0.30
C ASN A 90 -9.97 -7.98 0.90
N SER A 91 -10.33 -7.94 2.18
CA SER A 91 -10.61 -6.69 2.92
C SER A 91 -9.52 -6.35 3.95
N LYS A 92 -8.28 -6.83 3.75
CA LYS A 92 -7.19 -6.59 4.71
C LYS A 92 -6.77 -5.11 4.68
N LYS A 93 -6.18 -4.63 5.78
CA LYS A 93 -5.68 -3.24 5.85
C LYS A 93 -4.65 -3.01 4.75
N ASN A 94 -4.83 -1.93 3.99
CA ASN A 94 -3.96 -1.56 2.89
C ASN A 94 -3.44 -0.13 3.07
N TYR A 95 -2.13 0.01 3.19
CA TYR A 95 -1.46 1.30 3.38
C TYR A 95 -1.36 2.11 2.07
N LEU A 96 -1.64 1.51 0.91
CA LEU A 96 -1.63 2.13 -0.42
C LEU A 96 -3.01 2.66 -0.85
N LYS A 97 -4.03 2.60 0.01
CA LYS A 97 -5.43 2.96 -0.32
C LYS A 97 -5.61 4.36 -0.94
N ASP A 98 -4.71 5.28 -0.63
CA ASP A 98 -4.73 6.65 -1.14
C ASP A 98 -3.91 6.74 -2.44
N SER A 99 -2.75 6.10 -2.51
CA SER A 99 -1.92 6.01 -3.74
C SER A 99 -2.62 5.31 -4.90
N LEU A 100 -3.54 4.39 -4.62
CA LEU A 100 -4.36 3.70 -5.63
C LEU A 100 -5.58 4.53 -6.07
N SER A 101 -5.90 5.62 -5.37
CA SER A 101 -7.12 6.39 -5.58
C SER A 101 -6.92 7.48 -6.62
N VAL A 102 -7.81 7.54 -7.60
CA VAL A 102 -7.84 8.61 -8.62
C VAL A 102 -7.91 9.99 -7.96
N SER A 103 -8.87 10.17 -7.06
CA SER A 103 -9.13 11.45 -6.37
C SER A 103 -7.96 11.95 -5.52
N LYS A 104 -7.10 11.06 -5.04
CA LYS A 104 -5.93 11.42 -4.21
C LYS A 104 -4.63 11.52 -5.02
N SER A 105 -4.68 11.16 -6.31
CA SER A 105 -3.50 11.13 -7.18
C SER A 105 -3.58 12.16 -8.31
N ILE A 106 -4.72 12.81 -8.52
CA ILE A 106 -4.86 13.87 -9.53
C ILE A 106 -4.01 15.09 -9.18
N ASN A 107 -3.30 15.64 -10.16
CA ASN A 107 -2.45 16.85 -10.03
C ASN A 107 -1.39 16.78 -8.90
N VAL A 108 -0.97 15.59 -8.49
CA VAL A 108 0.08 15.43 -7.49
C VAL A 108 1.44 15.46 -8.19
N SER A 109 2.26 16.46 -7.85
CA SER A 109 3.68 16.45 -8.19
C SER A 109 4.42 15.58 -7.19
N ILE A 110 5.05 14.50 -7.67
CA ILE A 110 5.80 13.57 -6.84
C ILE A 110 7.27 13.67 -7.21
N PHE A 111 8.04 14.18 -6.25
CA PHE A 111 9.49 14.13 -6.28
C PHE A 111 9.96 13.34 -5.06
N HIS A 112 10.70 12.26 -5.30
CA HIS A 112 11.26 11.43 -4.25
C HIS A 112 12.63 10.92 -4.65
N HIS A 113 13.64 11.12 -3.81
CA HIS A 113 15.00 10.64 -4.07
C HIS A 113 15.63 10.17 -2.77
N LYS A 114 16.22 8.98 -2.80
CA LYS A 114 16.96 8.38 -1.68
C LYS A 114 17.99 7.38 -2.21
N GLU A 115 18.99 7.09 -1.39
CA GLU A 115 19.96 6.04 -1.67
C GLU A 115 19.34 4.65 -1.49
N VAL A 116 19.55 3.77 -2.46
CA VAL A 116 19.11 2.38 -2.45
C VAL A 116 20.23 1.46 -2.95
N LEU A 117 20.13 0.17 -2.65
CA LEU A 117 20.92 -0.84 -3.35
C LEU A 117 20.14 -1.27 -4.59
N PHE A 118 20.74 -1.07 -5.76
CA PHE A 118 20.22 -1.48 -7.06
C PHE A 118 20.91 -2.78 -7.50
N GLN A 119 20.14 -3.76 -7.93
CA GLN A 119 20.67 -4.99 -8.50
C GLN A 119 21.16 -4.70 -9.93
N LEU A 120 22.48 -4.67 -10.11
CA LEU A 120 23.08 -4.51 -11.44
C LEU A 120 23.07 -5.84 -12.20
N ASP A 121 23.41 -6.93 -11.50
CA ASP A 121 23.39 -8.30 -12.00
C ASP A 121 22.83 -9.23 -10.92
N SER A 122 22.49 -10.48 -11.26
CA SER A 122 21.93 -11.46 -10.33
C SER A 122 22.69 -11.63 -9.00
N ARG A 123 24.00 -11.37 -9.00
CA ARG A 123 24.88 -11.47 -7.82
C ARG A 123 25.48 -10.14 -7.36
N LYS A 124 25.21 -9.04 -8.08
CA LYS A 124 25.91 -7.78 -7.88
C LYS A 124 24.93 -6.66 -7.56
N TRP A 125 25.07 -6.13 -6.36
CA TRP A 125 24.31 -4.99 -5.88
C TRP A 125 25.22 -3.77 -5.79
N VAL A 126 24.71 -2.62 -6.21
CA VAL A 126 25.44 -1.36 -6.22
C VAL A 126 24.60 -0.28 -5.56
N LYS A 127 25.26 0.55 -4.76
CA LYS A 127 24.65 1.72 -4.12
C LYS A 127 24.41 2.81 -5.17
N ARG A 128 23.17 3.30 -5.27
CA ARG A 128 22.73 4.33 -6.21
C ARG A 128 21.69 5.23 -5.55
N PHE A 129 21.59 6.47 -6.02
CA PHE A 129 20.43 7.31 -5.74
C PHE A 129 19.33 6.96 -6.73
N LEU A 130 18.20 6.44 -6.24
CA LEU A 130 16.97 6.30 -7.03
C LEU A 130 16.20 7.61 -6.95
N ILE A 131 15.71 8.08 -8.09
CA ILE A 131 15.03 9.36 -8.22
C ILE A 131 13.73 9.13 -8.98
N LEU A 132 12.62 9.50 -8.35
CA LEU A 132 11.29 9.59 -8.95
C LEU A 132 10.99 11.07 -9.21
N GLU A 133 10.78 11.40 -10.48
CA GLU A 133 10.45 12.75 -10.91
C GLU A 133 9.60 12.69 -12.18
N ASN A 134 8.50 13.44 -12.23
CA ASN A 134 7.62 13.55 -13.39
C ASN A 134 7.20 12.17 -13.95
N ASN A 135 6.82 11.24 -13.06
CA ASN A 135 6.42 9.87 -13.41
C ASN A 135 7.52 9.03 -14.09
N ASN A 136 8.77 9.47 -14.01
CA ASN A 136 9.93 8.75 -14.53
C ASN A 136 10.84 8.35 -13.37
N LEU A 137 11.48 7.20 -13.53
CA LEU A 137 12.50 6.72 -12.60
C LEU A 137 13.88 6.83 -13.21
N PHE A 138 14.83 7.21 -12.37
CA PHE A 138 16.21 7.39 -12.74
C PHE A 138 17.13 6.89 -11.64
N ILE A 139 18.34 6.51 -12.02
CA ILE A 139 19.43 6.20 -11.10
C ILE A 139 20.59 7.17 -11.29
N SER A 140 21.31 7.43 -10.21
CA SER A 140 22.49 8.29 -10.22
C SER A 140 23.56 7.72 -9.28
N LYS A 141 24.85 7.90 -9.61
CA LYS A 141 25.93 7.61 -8.67
C LYS A 141 26.12 8.76 -7.69
N SER A 142 25.81 10.00 -8.10
CA SER A 142 25.90 11.19 -7.27
C SER A 142 24.57 11.59 -6.65
N ASP A 143 24.61 12.03 -5.40
CA ASP A 143 23.48 12.68 -4.70
C ASP A 143 23.05 13.98 -5.39
N LYS A 144 23.96 14.66 -6.09
CA LYS A 144 23.66 15.89 -6.85
C LYS A 144 22.98 15.63 -8.20
N HIS A 145 22.67 14.37 -8.51
CA HIS A 145 21.96 13.93 -9.72
C HIS A 145 22.59 14.39 -11.04
N LYS A 146 23.90 14.69 -11.06
CA LYS A 146 24.60 15.17 -12.26
C LYS A 146 24.72 14.10 -13.33
N ASP A 147 24.76 12.84 -12.93
CA ASP A 147 24.89 11.64 -13.77
C ASP A 147 23.61 10.81 -13.79
N LYS A 148 22.47 11.49 -13.76
CA LYS A 148 21.13 10.88 -13.78
C LYS A 148 20.91 10.10 -15.07
N GLN A 149 20.77 8.78 -14.93
CA GLN A 149 20.43 7.84 -16.01
C GLN A 149 18.96 7.46 -15.91
N PHE A 150 18.24 7.56 -17.03
CA PHE A 150 16.86 7.09 -17.13
C PHE A 150 16.78 5.57 -16.98
N LEU A 151 15.82 5.11 -16.17
CA LEU A 151 15.46 3.70 -16.07
C LEU A 151 14.19 3.42 -16.85
N CYS A 152 13.07 4.00 -16.42
CA CYS A 152 11.77 3.66 -16.96
C CYS A 152 10.71 4.73 -16.70
N ASN A 153 9.65 4.69 -17.50
CA ASN A 153 8.46 5.53 -17.32
C ASN A 153 7.34 4.73 -16.63
N LEU A 154 6.72 5.34 -15.62
CA LEU A 154 5.69 4.70 -14.80
C LEU A 154 4.35 4.52 -15.50
N LEU A 155 4.17 4.93 -16.76
CA LEU A 155 3.03 4.55 -17.59
C LEU A 155 3.13 3.07 -18.04
N SER A 156 4.34 2.60 -18.35
CA SER A 156 4.60 1.19 -18.72
C SER A 156 5.03 0.33 -17.54
N TYR A 157 5.59 0.89 -16.47
CA TYR A 157 6.11 0.11 -15.34
C TYR A 157 5.30 0.30 -14.06
N ASP A 158 5.17 -0.74 -13.25
CA ASP A 158 4.56 -0.69 -11.92
C ASP A 158 5.48 -1.29 -10.85
N VAL A 159 5.18 -1.01 -9.59
CA VAL A 159 5.93 -1.48 -8.44
C VAL A 159 5.29 -2.73 -7.83
N TYR A 160 6.12 -3.69 -7.47
CA TYR A 160 5.76 -4.96 -6.86
C TYR A 160 6.50 -5.15 -5.54
N SER A 161 5.81 -5.75 -4.58
CA SER A 161 6.38 -6.23 -3.33
C SER A 161 6.71 -7.73 -3.45
N PHE A 162 7.65 -8.20 -2.64
CA PHE A 162 7.99 -9.61 -2.55
C PHE A 162 7.08 -10.34 -1.58
N LYS A 163 6.77 -11.61 -1.90
CA LYS A 163 6.08 -12.54 -1.01
C LYS A 163 7.08 -13.39 -0.21
N GLU A 164 8.28 -13.58 -0.75
CA GLU A 164 9.29 -14.50 -0.26
C GLU A 164 10.68 -13.87 -0.41
N LEU A 165 11.66 -14.45 0.28
CA LEU A 165 13.04 -13.97 0.25
C LEU A 165 13.63 -14.11 -1.16
N TYR A 166 14.18 -13.01 -1.70
CA TYR A 166 14.88 -13.03 -2.98
C TYR A 166 16.32 -13.59 -2.79
N PRO A 167 16.78 -14.54 -3.61
CA PRO A 167 18.11 -15.13 -3.47
C PRO A 167 19.23 -14.08 -3.55
N ASN A 168 20.25 -14.21 -2.70
CA ASN A 168 21.41 -13.32 -2.67
C ASN A 168 21.06 -11.82 -2.50
N CYS A 169 19.91 -11.51 -1.90
CA CYS A 169 19.57 -10.13 -1.60
C CYS A 169 20.40 -9.59 -0.43
N PRO A 170 20.67 -8.27 -0.38
CA PRO A 170 21.26 -7.63 0.78
C PRO A 170 20.37 -7.83 2.01
N LYS A 171 20.99 -7.94 3.18
CA LYS A 171 20.26 -7.92 4.46
C LYS A 171 19.78 -6.49 4.72
N PRO A 172 18.56 -6.30 5.27
CA PRO A 172 18.11 -4.98 5.68
C PRO A 172 19.02 -4.45 6.80
N ALA A 173 19.20 -3.12 6.86
CA ALA A 173 19.94 -2.51 7.97
C ALA A 173 19.15 -2.61 9.29
N ARG A 174 17.81 -2.64 9.20
CA ARG A 174 16.89 -2.84 10.32
C ARG A 174 15.72 -3.72 9.91
N ILE A 175 15.39 -4.68 10.75
CA ILE A 175 14.19 -5.50 10.62
C ILE A 175 13.10 -4.81 11.45
N LEU A 176 12.11 -4.22 10.78
CA LEU A 176 11.02 -3.46 11.40
C LEU A 176 9.67 -4.17 11.34
N ASP A 177 9.57 -5.21 10.52
CA ASP A 177 8.44 -6.13 10.48
C ASP A 177 8.96 -7.57 10.50
N ASP A 178 8.04 -8.53 10.63
CA ASP A 178 8.38 -9.96 10.73
C ASP A 178 8.88 -10.56 9.40
N THR A 179 9.24 -9.73 8.42
CA THR A 179 9.66 -10.17 7.08
C THR A 179 11.11 -9.81 6.78
N LEU A 180 11.87 -10.77 6.25
CA LEU A 180 13.26 -10.56 5.82
C LEU A 180 13.39 -9.90 4.44
N TYR A 181 12.26 -9.69 3.74
CA TYR A 181 12.19 -9.19 2.38
C TYR A 181 11.39 -7.88 2.27
N GLY A 182 10.86 -7.35 3.37
CA GLY A 182 10.03 -6.15 3.38
C GLY A 182 10.76 -4.88 2.90
N HIS A 183 12.10 -4.88 2.91
CA HIS A 183 12.94 -3.82 2.37
C HIS A 183 13.16 -3.91 0.86
N LEU A 184 12.73 -4.99 0.21
CA LEU A 184 12.86 -5.20 -1.22
C LEU A 184 11.62 -4.72 -1.97
N PHE A 185 11.83 -4.15 -3.15
CA PHE A 185 10.76 -3.86 -4.10
C PHE A 185 11.28 -3.97 -5.53
N LEU A 186 10.38 -4.36 -6.44
CA LEU A 186 10.66 -4.60 -7.84
C LEU A 186 9.87 -3.59 -8.67
N ILE A 187 10.50 -2.97 -9.66
CA ILE A 187 9.83 -2.18 -10.68
C ILE A 187 9.82 -3.02 -11.94
N LYS A 188 8.64 -3.35 -12.45
CA LYS A 188 8.46 -4.30 -13.57
C LYS A 188 7.56 -3.71 -14.63
N SER A 189 7.93 -3.94 -15.89
CA SER A 189 7.09 -3.61 -17.04
C SER A 189 5.73 -4.31 -16.94
N GLN A 190 4.67 -3.60 -17.33
CA GLN A 190 3.32 -4.13 -17.51
C GLN A 190 3.07 -4.55 -18.97
N ASP A 191 4.03 -4.30 -19.85
CA ASP A 191 3.99 -4.72 -21.25
C ASP A 191 4.53 -6.15 -21.41
N ASN A 192 4.22 -6.78 -22.54
CA ASN A 192 4.68 -8.15 -22.80
C ASN A 192 6.22 -8.21 -22.84
N HIS A 193 6.80 -9.22 -22.17
CA HIS A 193 8.25 -9.43 -22.11
C HIS A 193 8.89 -9.57 -23.51
N SER A 194 8.16 -10.06 -24.51
CA SER A 194 8.67 -10.22 -25.88
C SER A 194 8.98 -8.90 -26.59
N LEU A 195 8.56 -7.76 -26.02
CA LEU A 195 8.82 -6.42 -26.56
C LEU A 195 10.21 -5.88 -26.15
N PHE A 196 10.92 -6.57 -25.27
CA PHE A 196 12.19 -6.13 -24.73
C PHE A 196 13.33 -6.95 -25.34
N GLU A 197 14.35 -6.26 -25.86
CA GLU A 197 15.56 -6.89 -26.37
C GLU A 197 16.44 -7.45 -25.24
N LYS A 198 16.47 -6.75 -24.10
CA LYS A 198 17.27 -7.11 -22.93
C LYS A 198 16.38 -7.40 -21.73
N SER A 199 16.68 -8.47 -21.02
CA SER A 199 15.96 -8.83 -19.79
C SER A 199 16.10 -7.79 -18.68
N GLU A 200 17.20 -7.03 -18.68
CA GLU A 200 17.49 -5.96 -17.73
C GLU A 200 16.50 -4.78 -17.86
N ASP A 201 15.91 -4.59 -19.04
CA ASP A 201 14.93 -3.54 -19.28
C ASP A 201 13.54 -3.95 -18.80
N ILE A 202 13.26 -5.25 -18.63
CA ILE A 202 11.93 -5.73 -18.21
C ILE A 202 11.66 -5.37 -16.74
N GLN A 203 12.69 -5.43 -15.90
CA GLN A 203 12.54 -5.27 -14.46
C GLN A 203 13.80 -4.74 -13.77
N HIS A 204 13.60 -4.02 -12.68
CA HIS A 204 14.65 -3.40 -11.89
C HIS A 204 14.40 -3.69 -10.41
N LEU A 205 15.35 -4.34 -9.75
CA LEU A 205 15.25 -4.75 -8.36
C LEU A 205 16.02 -3.80 -7.44
N PHE A 206 15.36 -3.41 -6.36
CA PHE A 206 15.91 -2.49 -5.36
C PHE A 206 15.77 -3.06 -3.95
N ALA A 207 16.72 -2.68 -3.10
CA ALA A 207 16.66 -2.88 -1.67
C ALA A 207 16.83 -1.52 -0.97
N ALA A 208 15.83 -1.12 -0.20
CA ALA A 208 15.87 0.04 0.68
C ALA A 208 16.63 -0.27 1.97
N ASN A 209 16.85 0.73 2.83
CA ASN A 209 17.53 0.53 4.11
C ASN A 209 16.73 -0.39 5.06
N ASP A 210 15.41 -0.21 5.07
CA ASP A 210 14.47 -0.99 5.87
C ASP A 210 13.08 -1.06 5.20
N SER A 211 12.15 -1.77 5.84
CA SER A 211 10.82 -1.99 5.27
C SER A 211 9.91 -0.76 5.28
N ASN A 212 10.18 0.24 6.14
CA ASN A 212 9.41 1.48 6.12
C ASN A 212 9.80 2.33 4.91
N GLU A 213 11.10 2.45 4.63
CA GLU A 213 11.57 3.15 3.44
C GLU A 213 11.09 2.47 2.14
N SER A 214 11.08 1.13 2.08
CA SER A 214 10.48 0.41 0.95
C SER A 214 8.99 0.75 0.79
N LYS A 215 8.22 0.81 1.89
CA LYS A 215 6.81 1.21 1.85
C LYS A 215 6.63 2.64 1.35
N GLU A 216 7.53 3.56 1.68
CA GLU A 216 7.53 4.93 1.13
C GLU A 216 7.75 4.92 -0.39
N TRP A 217 8.73 4.17 -0.88
CA TRP A 217 8.99 4.00 -2.32
C TRP A 217 7.78 3.41 -3.05
N ILE A 218 7.24 2.30 -2.55
CA ILE A 218 6.07 1.65 -3.14
C ILE A 218 4.89 2.63 -3.17
N LYS A 219 4.67 3.39 -2.08
CA LYS A 219 3.59 4.38 -2.00
C LYS A 219 3.75 5.51 -3.01
N ALA A 220 4.96 6.06 -3.13
CA ALA A 220 5.28 7.15 -4.05
C ALA A 220 5.16 6.71 -5.51
N ILE A 221 5.75 5.55 -5.87
CA ILE A 221 5.69 5.00 -7.23
C ILE A 221 4.26 4.63 -7.62
N THR A 222 3.51 4.00 -6.71
CA THR A 222 2.10 3.65 -6.95
C THR A 222 1.29 4.90 -7.28
N GLN A 223 1.46 5.97 -6.49
CA GLN A 223 0.73 7.23 -6.67
C GLN A 223 1.17 7.96 -7.95
N ALA A 224 2.47 7.96 -8.28
CA ALA A 224 2.99 8.55 -9.51
C ALA A 224 2.46 7.84 -10.75
N ARG A 225 2.45 6.50 -10.75
CA ARG A 225 1.80 5.75 -11.84
C ARG A 225 0.30 6.03 -11.94
N THR A 226 -0.42 6.11 -10.82
CA THR A 226 -1.84 6.50 -10.82
C THR A 226 -2.02 7.88 -11.47
N ASN A 227 -1.19 8.86 -11.10
CA ASN A 227 -1.18 10.19 -11.70
C ASN A 227 -0.87 10.15 -13.21
N ALA A 228 0.16 9.40 -13.62
CA ALA A 228 0.55 9.24 -15.02
C ALA A 228 -0.62 8.70 -15.86
N ILE A 229 -1.30 7.66 -15.39
CA ILE A 229 -2.44 7.08 -16.11
C ILE A 229 -3.61 8.07 -16.21
N ILE A 230 -3.87 8.87 -15.17
CA ILE A 230 -4.92 9.90 -15.19
C ILE A 230 -4.64 10.92 -16.30
N ASN A 231 -3.40 11.39 -16.39
CA ASN A 231 -3.02 12.44 -17.33
C ASN A 231 -2.95 11.93 -18.77
N GLU A 232 -2.40 10.72 -18.97
CA GLU A 232 -2.19 10.13 -20.29
C GLU A 232 -3.44 9.45 -20.85
N LYS A 233 -4.32 8.95 -19.97
CA LYS A 233 -5.55 8.22 -20.35
C LYS A 233 -6.80 8.85 -19.72
N PRO A 234 -7.06 10.15 -19.93
CA PRO A 234 -8.18 10.85 -19.29
C PRO A 234 -9.55 10.29 -19.68
N TRP A 235 -9.66 9.64 -20.85
CA TRP A 235 -10.91 9.00 -21.30
C TRP A 235 -11.33 7.81 -20.44
N LEU A 236 -10.43 7.22 -19.64
CA LEU A 236 -10.79 6.19 -18.66
C LEU A 236 -11.61 6.75 -17.49
N PHE A 237 -11.57 8.08 -17.29
CA PHE A 237 -12.17 8.76 -16.14
C PHE A 237 -13.27 9.75 -16.53
N LYS A 238 -13.32 10.15 -17.80
CA LYS A 238 -14.41 10.95 -18.37
C LYS A 238 -15.56 10.00 -18.72
N ASN A 239 -16.59 9.95 -17.89
CA ASN A 239 -17.81 9.21 -18.20
C ASN A 239 -18.39 9.64 -19.56
N PRO A 240 -18.81 8.72 -20.44
CA PRO A 240 -20.00 8.96 -21.22
C PRO A 240 -21.20 8.86 -20.27
N ILE A 241 -21.57 9.97 -19.60
CA ILE A 241 -22.86 10.06 -18.93
C ILE A 241 -23.92 10.10 -20.02
N LYS A 242 -24.44 8.92 -20.38
CA LYS A 242 -25.88 8.68 -20.53
C LYS A 242 -26.17 7.25 -20.05
N ASN A 243 -26.95 7.18 -18.97
CA ASN A 243 -27.61 6.01 -18.38
C ASN A 243 -26.73 5.06 -17.52
N GLN A 244 -26.56 5.41 -16.24
CA GLN A 244 -27.17 4.67 -15.10
C GLN A 244 -26.62 5.26 -13.78
N ASP A 245 -27.26 6.33 -13.30
CA ASP A 245 -27.17 6.72 -11.90
C ASP A 245 -27.97 5.73 -11.06
N SER A 246 -27.28 4.71 -10.57
CA SER A 246 -27.55 4.14 -9.24
C SER A 246 -26.29 3.41 -8.76
N SER A 247 -25.43 4.15 -8.04
CA SER A 247 -24.67 3.50 -6.98
C SER A 247 -25.69 2.88 -6.01
N PRO A 248 -25.61 1.58 -5.68
CA PRO A 248 -26.45 1.05 -4.62
C PRO A 248 -25.95 1.63 -3.29
N GLU A 249 -26.66 2.64 -2.78
CA GLU A 249 -26.66 2.92 -1.34
C GLU A 249 -27.21 1.67 -0.63
N PHE A 250 -26.33 0.91 0.03
CA PHE A 250 -26.76 -0.15 0.93
C PHE A 250 -27.39 0.46 2.19
N LYS A 251 -28.70 0.68 2.17
CA LYS A 251 -29.51 0.87 3.38
C LYS A 251 -29.74 -0.49 4.03
N THR A 252 -28.86 -0.87 4.95
CA THR A 252 -29.12 -1.99 5.87
C THR A 252 -30.20 -1.59 6.87
N LYS A 253 -31.49 -1.73 6.52
CA LYS A 253 -32.56 -1.88 7.51
C LYS A 253 -32.50 -3.31 8.03
N LEU A 254 -31.76 -3.52 9.11
CA LEU A 254 -31.90 -4.72 9.93
C LEU A 254 -33.25 -4.61 10.67
N THR A 255 -34.24 -5.36 10.22
CA THR A 255 -35.49 -5.60 10.95
C THR A 255 -35.17 -6.43 12.19
N PRO A 256 -35.54 -6.00 13.41
CA PRO A 256 -35.45 -6.84 14.60
C PRO A 256 -36.37 -8.04 14.42
N THR A 257 -35.79 -9.23 14.53
CA THR A 257 -36.52 -10.50 14.61
C THR A 257 -37.50 -10.46 15.78
N LYS A 258 -38.76 -10.79 15.49
CA LYS A 258 -39.85 -10.98 16.46
C LYS A 258 -39.39 -11.90 17.59
N SER A 259 -39.26 -11.36 18.80
CA SER A 259 -39.13 -12.14 20.02
C SER A 259 -40.51 -12.63 20.44
N ILE A 260 -40.57 -13.94 20.65
CA ILE A 260 -41.66 -14.77 21.14
C ILE A 260 -42.28 -14.25 22.44
N SER A 261 -43.61 -14.29 22.48
CA SER A 261 -44.49 -14.01 23.60
C SER A 261 -44.21 -14.89 24.83
N ARG A 262 -44.24 -14.29 26.02
CA ARG A 262 -44.66 -14.96 27.27
C ARG A 262 -45.58 -14.03 28.05
N SER A 263 -46.66 -14.64 28.53
CA SER A 263 -47.85 -14.07 29.17
C SER A 263 -47.74 -14.05 30.70
N ASN A 264 -48.73 -13.39 31.31
CA ASN A 264 -49.15 -13.37 32.73
C ASN A 264 -48.40 -12.32 33.59
N SER A 265 -49.02 -11.53 34.46
CA SER A 265 -50.25 -11.71 35.25
C SER A 265 -50.81 -10.37 35.78
N GLN A 266 -52.09 -10.42 36.18
CA GLN A 266 -52.95 -9.40 36.80
C GLN A 266 -52.42 -8.76 38.10
N GLY A 267 -52.92 -7.56 38.45
CA GLY A 267 -53.20 -7.22 39.87
C GLY A 267 -53.06 -5.77 40.36
N LYS A 268 -54.20 -5.07 40.50
CA LYS A 268 -54.66 -4.21 41.62
C LYS A 268 -53.93 -2.92 42.11
N THR A 269 -54.60 -1.78 41.86
CA THR A 269 -55.15 -0.70 42.77
C THR A 269 -54.35 0.03 43.88
N MET A 270 -54.57 1.38 43.87
CA MET A 270 -54.55 2.43 44.95
C MET A 270 -53.16 3.00 45.34
N SER A 271 -52.90 4.29 45.59
CA SER A 271 -53.69 5.54 45.82
C SER A 271 -52.75 6.77 45.94
N ARG A 272 -53.24 7.99 45.57
CA ARG A 272 -52.88 9.38 46.04
C ARG A 272 -51.39 9.82 45.98
N SER A 273 -50.97 11.05 45.63
CA SER A 273 -51.57 12.40 45.61
C SER A 273 -50.70 13.40 44.79
N ASN A 274 -51.36 14.37 44.15
CA ASN A 274 -50.98 15.76 43.80
C ASN A 274 -49.50 16.16 43.60
N SER A 275 -49.16 16.64 42.39
CA SER A 275 -49.01 18.09 42.14
C SER A 275 -48.61 18.39 40.67
N LEU A 276 -48.95 19.62 40.28
CA LEU A 276 -48.77 20.32 39.00
C LEU A 276 -47.45 20.02 38.25
N PHE A 277 -47.51 19.86 36.92
CA PHE A 277 -47.04 20.83 35.91
C PHE A 277 -47.10 20.24 34.49
N LYS A 278 -47.38 21.09 33.50
CA LYS A 278 -47.67 20.81 32.08
C LYS A 278 -46.48 20.23 31.29
N PRO A 279 -46.73 19.53 30.16
CA PRO A 279 -45.69 18.84 29.39
C PRO A 279 -44.93 19.78 28.45
N ARG A 280 -43.61 19.57 28.32
CA ARG A 280 -42.77 20.10 27.24
C ARG A 280 -42.52 19.01 26.21
N ASP A 281 -42.83 19.34 24.96
CA ASP A 281 -42.49 18.57 23.77
C ASP A 281 -40.97 18.46 23.61
N ASN A 282 -40.45 17.22 23.64
CA ASN A 282 -39.09 16.92 23.20
C ASN A 282 -39.12 16.65 21.69
N GLN A 283 -38.99 17.70 20.90
CA GLN A 283 -38.52 17.60 19.51
C GLN A 283 -37.00 17.38 19.54
N GLN A 284 -36.54 16.15 19.32
CA GLN A 284 -35.16 15.92 18.91
C GLN A 284 -35.05 16.23 17.42
N THR A 285 -34.56 17.41 17.11
CA THR A 285 -34.14 17.82 15.77
C THR A 285 -32.91 17.01 15.33
N LEU A 286 -33.03 16.42 14.14
CA LEU A 286 -31.99 15.70 13.44
C LEU A 286 -30.83 16.65 13.09
N ILE A 287 -29.63 16.35 13.59
CA ILE A 287 -28.42 17.10 13.25
C ILE A 287 -28.00 16.74 11.81
N ASN A 288 -27.99 17.76 10.96
CA ASN A 288 -27.59 17.71 9.55
C ASN A 288 -26.05 17.79 9.46
N LEU A 289 -25.39 16.68 9.14
CA LEU A 289 -23.92 16.59 9.03
C LEU A 289 -23.41 17.12 7.68
N LYS A 290 -23.46 18.44 7.49
CA LYS A 290 -22.78 19.12 6.37
C LYS A 290 -21.83 20.25 6.75
N ASP A 291 -21.60 20.50 8.04
CA ASP A 291 -20.69 21.58 8.47
C ASP A 291 -19.35 21.02 8.99
N GLU A 292 -18.33 21.10 8.15
CA GLU A 292 -16.92 21.05 8.57
C GLU A 292 -16.55 22.39 9.23
N SER A 293 -16.85 22.54 10.52
CA SER A 293 -16.26 23.61 11.36
C SER A 293 -15.98 23.17 12.80
N ILE A 294 -15.61 21.91 13.00
CA ILE A 294 -15.39 21.33 14.34
C ILE A 294 -13.94 21.51 14.85
N PHE A 295 -13.03 22.10 14.05
CA PHE A 295 -11.62 22.28 14.43
C PHE A 295 -11.08 23.72 14.30
N THR A 296 -11.92 24.74 14.44
CA THR A 296 -11.41 26.12 14.61
C THR A 296 -10.81 26.31 16.01
N GLN A 297 -9.63 26.92 16.04
CA GLN A 297 -8.82 27.20 17.22
C GLN A 297 -9.65 28.01 18.24
N GLY A 298 -9.97 27.40 19.39
CA GLY A 298 -10.89 27.97 20.41
C GLY A 298 -11.99 27.01 20.92
N SER A 299 -12.08 25.79 20.39
CA SER A 299 -12.99 24.74 20.87
C SER A 299 -12.68 24.29 22.32
N LEU A 300 -13.72 23.95 23.09
CA LEU A 300 -13.75 23.62 24.54
C LEU A 300 -12.84 22.44 24.98
N LEU A 301 -12.13 21.79 24.07
CA LEU A 301 -11.08 20.80 24.35
C LEU A 301 -9.65 21.38 24.28
N ALA A 302 -9.49 22.70 24.08
CA ALA A 302 -8.21 23.39 24.11
C ALA A 302 -8.00 24.13 25.45
N ARG A 303 -7.50 23.42 26.47
CA ARG A 303 -6.88 24.00 27.68
C ARG A 303 -5.65 23.14 28.01
N ARG A 304 -4.42 23.61 27.80
CA ARG A 304 -3.64 24.63 28.55
C ARG A 304 -3.19 24.11 29.90
N GLU A 305 -1.96 23.58 29.95
CA GLU A 305 -1.15 23.52 31.17
C GLU A 305 0.30 23.86 30.82
N SER A 306 0.68 25.07 31.22
CA SER A 306 2.05 25.56 31.28
C SER A 306 2.22 26.26 32.63
N GLU A 307 3.20 25.78 33.40
CA GLU A 307 3.99 26.44 34.45
C GLU A 307 3.37 26.71 35.84
N ARG A 308 3.97 26.12 36.89
CA ARG A 308 5.02 26.79 37.72
C ARG A 308 5.61 25.84 38.79
N ALA A 309 6.91 26.02 39.04
CA ALA A 309 7.78 25.31 40.00
C ALA A 309 7.47 25.62 41.49
N PRO A 310 8.20 25.00 42.44
CA PRO A 310 9.41 25.68 42.92
C PRO A 310 10.65 24.79 43.17
N SER A 311 11.78 25.50 43.20
CA SER A 311 13.16 25.15 43.57
C SER A 311 13.36 24.31 44.84
N PHE A 312 14.41 23.49 44.90
CA PHE A 312 15.53 23.66 45.85
C PHE A 312 16.67 22.65 45.60
N LEU A 313 17.87 23.12 45.95
CA LEU A 313 19.15 22.43 46.22
C LEU A 313 20.16 22.19 45.07
N LYS A 314 21.19 23.02 45.20
CA LYS A 314 22.56 23.03 44.64
C LYS A 314 23.28 21.69 44.84
N HIS A 315 24.12 21.30 43.87
CA HIS A 315 25.54 21.02 44.09
C HIS A 315 26.25 20.68 42.75
N ASP A 316 27.17 21.55 42.35
CA ASP A 316 28.44 21.19 41.69
C ASP A 316 29.49 21.04 42.82
N PRO A 317 30.70 20.45 42.64
CA PRO A 317 31.48 20.39 41.40
C PRO A 317 32.25 19.09 41.08
N SER A 318 32.69 18.98 39.82
CA SER A 318 33.96 18.44 39.30
C SER A 318 34.52 17.10 39.83
N LEU A 319 34.97 16.21 38.93
CA LEU A 319 36.29 15.55 38.99
C LEU A 319 36.58 14.68 37.75
N LYS A 320 37.60 15.11 37.01
CA LYS A 320 38.72 14.33 36.41
C LYS A 320 38.46 13.19 35.41
N ALA A 321 38.84 13.51 34.17
CA ALA A 321 39.69 12.77 33.25
C ALA A 321 40.32 11.44 33.71
N SER A 322 40.22 10.43 32.85
CA SER A 322 41.38 9.56 32.53
C SER A 322 41.22 8.95 31.13
N LYS A 323 42.10 9.38 30.24
CA LYS A 323 42.41 8.72 28.96
C LYS A 323 43.38 7.57 29.27
N SER A 324 43.09 6.36 28.83
CA SER A 324 44.09 5.29 28.71
C SER A 324 44.22 4.89 27.24
N ASN A 325 45.30 5.39 26.64
CA ASN A 325 45.83 4.91 25.37
C ASN A 325 46.49 3.55 25.61
N VAL A 326 45.98 2.49 25.00
CA VAL A 326 46.69 1.20 24.89
C VAL A 326 47.37 1.14 23.53
N THR A 327 48.68 1.36 23.58
CA THR A 327 49.66 1.17 22.51
C THR A 327 49.82 -0.31 22.18
N ARG A 328 49.39 -0.73 20.98
CA ARG A 328 49.72 -2.05 20.42
C ARG A 328 51.01 -1.91 19.59
N LYS A 329 52.14 -2.34 20.15
CA LYS A 329 53.40 -2.48 19.40
C LYS A 329 53.28 -3.65 18.41
N ARG A 330 53.59 -3.34 17.15
CA ARG A 330 53.93 -4.30 16.09
C ARG A 330 55.37 -4.78 16.30
N SER A 331 55.60 -6.08 16.21
CA SER A 331 56.91 -6.67 15.89
C SER A 331 56.66 -8.10 15.39
N GLY A 332 57.03 -8.37 14.14
CA GLY A 332 56.86 -9.69 13.52
C GLY A 332 57.17 -9.68 12.03
N THR A 333 58.35 -9.17 11.69
CA THR A 333 59.02 -9.42 10.40
C THR A 333 59.69 -10.79 10.52
N LEU A 334 59.49 -11.71 9.58
CA LEU A 334 60.48 -12.74 9.23
C LEU A 334 60.12 -13.40 7.87
N ASN A 335 60.96 -13.07 6.88
CA ASN A 335 61.56 -13.90 5.84
C ASN A 335 60.70 -14.62 4.78
N LEU A 336 60.78 -14.05 3.57
CA LEU A 336 60.88 -14.78 2.31
C LEU A 336 62.07 -15.76 2.33
N THR A 337 61.85 -17.00 1.88
CA THR A 337 62.90 -17.80 1.25
C THR A 337 62.37 -18.42 -0.05
N HIS A 338 63.17 -18.24 -1.08
CA HIS A 338 63.08 -18.88 -2.39
C HIS A 338 63.25 -20.39 -2.28
N SER A 339 62.52 -21.14 -3.11
CA SER A 339 63.00 -22.43 -3.63
C SER A 339 62.36 -22.71 -4.99
N SER A 340 63.16 -22.48 -6.03
CA SER A 340 63.01 -23.00 -7.38
C SER A 340 63.45 -24.47 -7.45
N LYS A 341 62.77 -25.26 -8.29
CA LYS A 341 63.25 -26.40 -9.12
C LYS A 341 61.99 -27.14 -9.65
N SER A 342 61.70 -27.09 -10.96
CA SER A 342 62.10 -28.08 -11.99
C SER A 342 61.79 -29.52 -11.56
N ARG A 343 60.96 -30.32 -12.24
CA ARG A 343 60.81 -30.57 -13.68
C ARG A 343 59.42 -31.15 -13.92
#